data_AF-A0A1I4ABQ0-F1
#
_entry.id   AF-A0A1I4ABQ0-F1
#
_cell.length_a   1.000
_cell.length_b   1.000
_cell.length_c   1.000
_cell.angle_alpha   90.00
_cell.angle_beta   90.00
_cell.angle_gamma   90.00
#
_symmetry.space_group_name_H-M   'P 1'
#
loop_
_entity.id
_entity.type
_entity.pdbx_description
1 polymer ?
#
loop_
_entity_poly.entity_id
_entity_poly.type
_entity_poly.pdbx_seq_one_letter_code
_entity_poly.pdbx_strand_id
1 'polypeptide(L)' 'MNHLAPHLQTISKYLGVDETYKLRVEYQEFGDTRHKESIEKAYKAIPRVINKLSTNLIMSA' A
#
# COMPACT_ATOMS: atom_id res chain seq x y z
N MET A 1 8.80 -13.94 7.63
CA MET A 1 9.18 -13.03 6.53
C MET A 1 7.98 -12.88 5.60
N ASN A 2 7.60 -11.65 5.24
CA ASN A 2 6.48 -11.40 4.34
C ASN A 2 6.98 -11.39 2.87
N HIS A 3 6.58 -12.39 2.08
CA HIS A 3 7.05 -12.56 0.69
C HIS A 3 6.04 -12.07 -0.36
N LEU A 4 4.82 -11.73 0.05
CA LEU A 4 3.76 -11.33 -0.88
C LEU A 4 4.14 -10.07 -1.67
N ALA A 5 4.65 -9.04 -0.98
CA ALA A 5 4.95 -7.76 -1.59
C ALA A 5 6.07 -7.82 -2.67
N PRO A 6 7.16 -8.60 -2.48
CA PRO A 6 8.12 -8.89 -3.55
C PRO A 6 7.52 -9.67 -4.73
N HIS A 7 6.69 -10.67 -4.49
CA HIS A 7 6.06 -11.46 -5.57
C HIS A 7 5.09 -10.61 -6.39
N LEU A 8 4.24 -9.81 -5.75
CA LEU A 8 3.34 -8.89 -6.43
C LEU A 8 4.10 -7.87 -7.29
N GLN A 9 5.23 -7.35 -6.80
CA GLN A 9 6.07 -6.43 -7.56
C GLN A 9 6.79 -7.09 -8.74
N THR A 10 7.01 -8.40 -8.67
CA THR A 10 7.57 -9.16 -9.79
C THR A 10 6.50 -9.34 -10.86
N ILE A 11 5.31 -9.80 -10.47
CA ILE A 11 4.20 -10.08 -11.38
C ILE A 11 3.63 -8.79 -11.98
N SER A 12 3.62 -7.67 -11.26
CA SER A 12 3.07 -6.38 -11.74
C SER A 12 3.71 -5.92 -13.06
N LYS A 13 5.00 -6.22 -13.26
CA LYS A 13 5.75 -5.93 -14.50
C LYS A 13 5.21 -6.69 -15.71
N TYR A 14 4.71 -7.90 -15.50
CA TYR A 14 4.13 -8.74 -16.55
C TYR A 14 2.67 -8.40 -16.83
N LEU A 15 1.98 -7.73 -15.91
CA LEU A 15 0.58 -7.35 -16.01
C LEU A 15 0.36 -5.94 -16.58
N GLY A 16 1.43 -5.24 -16.98
CA GLY A 16 1.34 -3.87 -17.49
C GLY A 16 0.91 -2.85 -16.43
N VAL A 17 1.24 -3.09 -15.16
CA VAL A 17 0.94 -2.14 -14.08
C VAL A 17 1.96 -1.01 -14.09
N ASP A 18 1.51 0.23 -14.29
CA ASP A 18 2.36 1.43 -14.30
C ASP A 18 2.81 1.84 -12.89
N GLU A 19 1.89 1.84 -11.92
CA GLU A 19 2.16 2.28 -10.55
C GLU A 19 1.57 1.32 -9.51
N THR A 20 2.28 1.15 -8.40
CA THR A 20 1.83 0.31 -7.27
C THR A 20 1.89 1.09 -5.97
N TYR A 21 0.78 1.08 -5.24
CA TYR A 21 0.63 1.74 -3.94
C TYR A 21 0.53 0.70 -2.83
N LYS A 22 1.48 0.70 -1.89
CA LYS A 22 1.52 -0.27 -0.77
C LYS A 22 1.11 0.40 0.54
N LEU A 23 -0.03 -0.04 1.10
CA LEU A 23 -0.51 0.28 2.43
C LEU A 23 -0.52 -1.03 3.23
N ARG A 24 0.07 -1.05 4.43
CA ARG A 24 0.17 -2.28 5.23
C ARG A 24 -0.07 -2.00 6.71
N VAL A 25 -0.65 -2.99 7.37
CA VAL A 25 -0.70 -3.10 8.83
C VAL A 25 0.18 -4.28 9.21
N GLU A 26 1.11 -4.07 10.13
CA GLU A 26 2.10 -5.04 10.57
C GLU A 26 2.00 -5.26 12.09
N TYR A 27 2.77 -6.22 12.62
CA TYR A 27 2.94 -6.50 14.04
C TYR A 27 1.71 -7.03 14.78
N GLN A 28 0.70 -7.53 14.05
CA GLN A 28 -0.52 -8.11 14.62
C GLN A 28 -0.24 -9.28 15.58
N GLU A 29 0.85 -10.00 15.35
CA GLU A 29 1.28 -11.16 16.14
C GLU A 29 1.83 -10.78 17.52
N PHE A 30 2.21 -9.51 17.74
CA PHE A 30 2.86 -9.07 18.96
C PHE A 30 1.90 -8.42 19.98
N GLY A 31 0.67 -8.08 19.58
CA GLY A 31 -0.39 -7.57 20.48
C GLY A 31 -0.07 -6.26 21.21
N ASP A 32 1.00 -5.57 20.81
CA ASP A 32 1.53 -4.39 21.51
C ASP A 32 1.21 -3.07 20.79
N THR A 33 1.78 -1.96 21.28
CA THR A 33 1.56 -0.62 20.74
C THR A 33 2.02 -0.47 19.29
N ARG A 34 2.97 -1.28 18.82
CA ARG A 34 3.48 -1.20 17.43
C ARG A 34 2.39 -1.55 16.43
N HIS A 35 1.49 -2.47 16.77
CA HIS A 35 0.35 -2.79 15.91
C HIS A 35 -0.62 -1.61 15.78
N LYS A 36 -0.94 -0.95 16.91
CA LYS A 36 -1.80 0.24 16.93
C LYS A 36 -1.19 1.38 16.12
N GLU A 37 0.10 1.64 16.31
CA GLU A 37 0.84 2.63 15.51
C GLU A 37 0.87 2.27 14.02
N SER A 38 1.03 0.99 13.68
CA SER A 38 0.98 0.53 12.29
C SER A 38 -0.39 0.74 11.66
N ILE A 39 -1.48 0.50 12.41
CA ILE A 39 -2.84 0.79 11.98
C ILE A 39 -2.99 2.29 11.70
N GLU A 40 -2.67 3.14 12.67
CA GLU A 40 -2.80 4.59 12.52
C GLU A 40 -2.01 5.12 11.31
N LYS A 41 -0.79 4.62 11.12
CA LYS A 41 0.05 5.01 9.99
C LYS A 41 -0.58 4.59 8.66
N ALA A 42 -1.17 3.40 8.57
CA ALA A 42 -1.87 2.95 7.37
C ALA A 42 -3.05 3.86 7.06
N TYR A 43 -3.90 4.17 8.05
CA TYR A 43 -5.04 5.06 7.88
C TYR A 43 -4.63 6.49 7.47
N LYS A 44 -3.60 7.05 8.10
CA LYS A 44 -3.06 8.38 7.75
C LYS A 44 -2.54 8.46 6.31
N ALA A 45 -2.13 7.33 5.72
CA ALA A 45 -1.63 7.27 4.35
C ALA A 45 -2.74 7.14 3.30
N ILE A 46 -3.96 6.71 3.66
CA ILE A 46 -5.08 6.51 2.73
C ILE A 46 -5.42 7.78 1.92
N PRO A 47 -5.63 8.97 2.54
CA PRO A 47 -6.01 10.17 1.79
C PRO A 47 -4.98 10.56 0.73
N ARG A 48 -3.69 10.39 1.03
CA ARG A 48 -2.61 10.65 0.08
C ARG A 48 -2.67 9.71 -1.13
N VAL A 49 -2.96 8.43 -0.91
CA VAL A 49 -3.08 7.45 -1.99
C VAL A 49 -4.32 7.73 -2.84
N ILE A 50 -5.46 8.03 -2.21
CA ILE A 50 -6.69 8.43 -2.91
C ILE A 50 -6.41 9.64 -3.82
N ASN A 51 -5.81 10.70 -3.28
CA ASN A 51 -5.51 11.90 -4.06
C ASN A 51 -4.63 11.58 -5.29
N LYS A 52 -3.59 10.77 -5.13
CA LYS A 52 -2.74 10.35 -6.26
C LYS A 52 -3.51 9.58 -7.32
N LEU A 53 -4.32 8.60 -6.90
CA LEU A 53 -5.13 7.81 -7.83
C LEU A 53 -6.14 8.69 -8.58
N SER A 54 -6.78 9.64 -7.89
CA SER A 54 -7.72 10.58 -8.50
C SER A 54 -7.03 11.54 -9.48
N THR A 55 -5.86 12.08 -9.13
CA THR A 55 -5.08 12.95 -10.04
C THR A 55 -4.67 12.19 -11.29
N ASN A 56 -4.16 10.96 -11.16
CA ASN A 56 -3.76 10.15 -12.32
C ASN A 56 -4.95 9.87 -13.23
N LEU A 57 -6.12 9.53 -12.67
CA LEU A 57 -7.34 9.28 -13.44
C LEU A 57 -7.78 10.50 -14.26
N ILE A 58 -7.74 11.70 -13.66
CA ILE A 58 -8.10 12.95 -14.33
C ILE A 58 -7.11 13.30 -15.44
N MET A 59 -5.80 13.05 -15.24
CA MET A 59 -4.77 13.33 -16.25
C MET A 59 -4.75 12.33 -17.41
N SER A 60 -5.34 11.15 -17.24
CA SER A 60 -5.47 10.12 -18.28
C SER A 60 -6.76 10.22 -19.11
N ALA A 61 -7.67 11.12 -18.76
CA ALA A 61 -8.94 11.37 -19.45
C ALA A 61 -8.86 12.63 -20.33
#